data_AF-A0A1V5HFS2-F1
#
_entry.id   AF-A0A1V5HFS2-F1
#
_cell.length_a   1.000
_cell.length_b   1.000
_cell.length_c   1.000
_cell.angle_alpha   90.00
_cell.angle_beta   90.00
_cell.angle_gamma   90.00
#
_symmetry.space_group_name_H-M   'P 1'
#
loop_
_entity.id
_entity.type
_entity.pdbx_description
1 polymer ?
#
loop_
_entity_poly.entity_id
_entity_poly.type
_entity_poly.pdbx_seq_one_letter_code
_entity_poly.pdbx_strand_id
1 'polypeptide(L)'
;MAKFINPSGLKSIGKNLFTQTSASGDAVLGTPGLEGFGTISQGFVEISNVDIVEELIEMIVAQRAYETNSRSVRTADEMLNRAINLGR
;
A
#
# COMPACT_ATOMS: atom_id res chain seq x y z
N MET A 1 14.86 -19.24 10.81
CA MET A 1 13.84 -18.41 10.12
C MET A 1 12.53 -18.55 10.86
N ALA A 2 11.71 -17.50 10.88
CA ALA A 2 10.35 -17.56 11.43
C ALA A 2 9.35 -17.46 10.28
N LYS A 3 8.44 -18.42 10.16
CA LYS A 3 7.35 -18.40 9.19
C LYS A 3 6.05 -18.13 9.92
N PHE A 4 5.23 -17.25 9.34
CA PHE A 4 3.89 -16.97 9.82
C PHE A 4 2.89 -17.57 8.84
N ILE A 5 1.76 -18.04 9.37
CA ILE A 5 0.68 -18.62 8.55
C ILE A 5 0.11 -17.53 7.63
N ASN A 6 -0.02 -16.30 8.14
CA ASN A 6 -0.50 -15.15 7.39
C ASN A 6 0.48 -13.96 7.47
N PRO A 7 1.35 -13.78 6.46
CA PRO A 7 2.26 -12.63 6.40
C PRO A 7 1.55 -11.28 6.32
N SER A 8 0.38 -11.20 5.68
CA SER A 8 -0.40 -9.95 5.58
C SER A 8 -1.03 -9.51 6.90
N GLY A 9 -1.12 -10.41 7.88
CA GLY A 9 -1.57 -10.11 9.24
C GLY A 9 -0.47 -9.52 10.14
N LEU A 10 0.77 -9.44 9.65
CA LEU A 10 1.88 -8.87 10.41
C LEU A 10 1.74 -7.35 10.51
N LYS A 11 2.00 -6.80 11.69
CA LYS A 11 2.01 -5.35 11.88
C LYS A 11 3.42 -4.84 11.61
N SER A 12 3.56 -3.95 10.61
CA SER A 12 4.81 -3.23 10.38
C SER A 12 5.06 -2.25 11.52
N ILE A 13 6.22 -2.37 12.18
CA ILE A 13 6.67 -1.45 13.23
C ILE A 13 7.72 -0.44 12.71
N GLY A 14 7.93 -0.41 11.39
CA GLY A 14 8.89 0.45 10.71
C GLY A 14 10.27 -0.18 10.57
N LYS A 15 11.15 0.46 9.78
CA LYS A 15 12.52 -0.03 9.46
C LYS A 15 12.57 -1.46 8.90
N ASN A 16 11.55 -1.86 8.13
CA ASN A 16 11.37 -3.22 7.61
C ASN A 16 11.23 -4.30 8.71
N LEU A 17 10.89 -3.90 9.94
CA LEU A 17 10.61 -4.81 11.04
C LEU A 17 9.10 -5.05 11.13
N PHE A 18 8.76 -6.30 11.42
CA PHE A 18 7.39 -6.76 11.56
C PHE A 18 7.20 -7.37 12.95
N THR A 19 6.03 -7.13 13.54
CA THR A 19 5.61 -7.76 14.79
C THR A 19 4.41 -8.66 14.55
N GLN A 20 4.38 -9.77 15.27
CA GLN A 20 3.27 -10.72 15.21
C GLN A 20 2.01 -10.12 15.83
N THR A 21 0.86 -10.44 15.23
CA THR A 21 -0.45 -10.08 15.76
C THR A 21 -1.31 -11.33 15.87
N SER A 22 -2.45 -11.25 16.54
CA SER A 22 -3.42 -12.34 16.57
C SER A 22 -3.91 -12.74 15.17
N ALA A 23 -3.80 -11.87 14.16
CA ALA A 23 -4.17 -12.14 12.78
C ALA A 23 -3.06 -12.83 11.95
N SER A 24 -1.79 -12.75 12.37
CA SER A 24 -0.67 -13.44 11.70
C SER A 24 -0.49 -14.89 12.16
N GLY A 25 -1.01 -15.23 13.35
CA GLY A 25 -0.73 -16.47 14.05
C GLY A 25 0.65 -16.46 14.72
N ASP A 26 0.98 -17.55 15.40
CA ASP A 26 2.26 -17.74 16.08
C ASP A 26 3.42 -17.92 15.11
N ALA A 27 4.61 -17.48 15.52
CA ALA A 27 5.84 -17.66 14.76
C ALA A 27 6.27 -19.14 14.75
N VAL A 28 6.30 -19.76 13.58
CA VAL A 28 6.88 -21.11 13.39
C VAL A 28 8.37 -20.95 13.12
N LEU A 29 9.19 -21.30 14.12
CA LEU A 29 10.64 -21.27 14.01
C LEU A 29 11.16 -22.53 13.31
N GLY A 30 12.01 -22.36 12.31
CA GLY A 30 12.64 -23.45 11.58
C GLY A 30 14.06 -23.14 11.14
N THR A 31 14.82 -24.18 10.81
CA THR A 31 16.16 -24.07 10.25
C THR A 31 16.09 -23.73 8.75
N PRO A 32 16.91 -22.78 8.26
CA PRO A 32 16.96 -22.47 6.83
C PRO A 32 17.33 -23.70 6.01
N GLY A 33 16.61 -23.98 4.91
CA GLY A 33 16.86 -25.13 4.03
C GLY A 33 16.22 -26.47 4.46
N LEU A 34 15.53 -26.52 5.60
CA LEU A 34 14.76 -27.69 6.07
C LEU A 34 13.26 -27.32 6.12
N GLU A 35 12.38 -28.33 6.05
CA GLU A 35 10.92 -28.18 6.26
C GLU A 35 10.21 -27.10 5.40
N GLY A 36 10.68 -26.86 4.18
CA GLY A 36 10.08 -25.88 3.27
C GLY A 36 10.39 -24.41 3.61
N PHE A 37 11.38 -24.17 4.47
CA PHE A 37 11.98 -22.85 4.65
C PHE A 37 12.97 -22.54 3.53
N GLY A 38 13.01 -21.27 3.09
CA GLY A 38 13.92 -20.82 2.05
C GLY A 38 15.39 -21.04 2.42
N THR A 39 16.24 -21.09 1.40
CA THR A 39 17.70 -21.17 1.57
C THR A 39 18.29 -19.77 1.71
N ILE A 40 19.31 -19.62 2.57
CA ILE A 40 20.06 -18.37 2.68
C ILE A 40 21.15 -18.38 1.61
N SER A 41 21.14 -17.40 0.70
CA SER A 41 22.24 -17.16 -0.24
C SER A 41 23.14 -16.07 0.30
N GLN A 42 24.37 -16.41 0.68
CA GLN A 42 25.33 -15.45 1.21
C GLN A 42 25.77 -14.46 0.11
N GLY A 43 25.76 -13.16 0.41
CA GLY A 43 26.12 -12.10 -0.53
C GLY A 43 24.99 -11.62 -1.46
N PHE A 44 23.78 -12.16 -1.32
CA PHE A 44 22.59 -11.70 -2.03
C PHE A 44 21.76 -10.78 -1.12
N VAL A 45 21.34 -9.62 -1.64
CA VAL A 45 20.45 -8.67 -0.95
C VAL A 45 19.12 -8.68 -1.67
N GLU A 46 18.03 -8.90 -0.95
CA GLU A 46 16.68 -8.83 -1.51
C GLU A 46 16.37 -7.39 -1.92
N ILE A 47 16.11 -7.20 -3.21
CA ILE A 47 15.71 -5.91 -3.80
C ILE A 47 14.21 -5.75 -3.58
N SER A 48 13.76 -4.50 -3.42
CA SER A 48 12.33 -4.17 -3.38
C SER A 48 11.58 -4.78 -4.57
N ASN A 49 10.42 -5.36 -4.30
CA ASN A 49 9.49 -5.87 -5.31
C ASN A 49 8.63 -4.78 -5.97
N VAL A 50 9.01 -3.50 -5.83
CA VAL A 50 8.23 -2.35 -6.28
C VAL A 50 8.80 -1.84 -7.60
N ASP A 51 7.96 -1.74 -8.63
CA ASP A 51 8.30 -1.08 -9.89
C ASP A 51 7.97 0.41 -9.81
N ILE A 52 9.03 1.22 -9.84
CA ILE A 52 8.93 2.69 -9.72
C ILE A 52 8.08 3.28 -10.85
N VAL A 53 8.10 2.68 -12.05
CA VAL A 53 7.36 3.21 -13.20
C VAL A 53 5.86 3.01 -13.01
N GLU A 54 5.45 1.83 -12.54
CA GLU A 54 4.04 1.51 -12.26
C GLU A 54 3.49 2.38 -11.13
N GLU A 55 4.23 2.52 -10.03
CA GLU A 55 3.85 3.37 -8.90
C GLU A 55 3.71 4.86 -9.29
N LEU A 56 4.58 5.36 -10.17
CA LEU A 56 4.48 6.74 -10.69
C LEU A 56 3.21 6.91 -11.54
N ILE A 57 2.84 5.91 -12.34
CA ILE A 57 1.61 5.94 -13.14
C ILE A 57 0.39 5.94 -12.21
N GLU A 58 0.36 5.06 -11.21
CA GLU A 58 -0.73 5.03 -10.23
C GLU A 58 -0.87 6.37 -9.48
N MET A 59 0.26 6.98 -9.09
CA MET A 59 0.25 8.31 -8.47
C MET A 59 -0.33 9.37 -9.43
N ILE A 60 0.07 9.37 -10.70
CA ILE A 60 -0.45 10.33 -11.70
C ILE A 60 -1.95 10.11 -11.92
N VAL A 61 -2.42 8.87 -11.97
CA VAL A 61 -3.85 8.54 -12.10
C VAL A 61 -4.63 9.04 -10.89
N ALA A 62 -4.14 8.79 -9.67
CA ALA A 62 -4.74 9.29 -8.45
C ALA A 62 -4.80 10.83 -8.42
N GLN A 63 -3.74 11.51 -8.85
CA GLN A 63 -3.70 12.96 -8.97
C GLN A 63 -4.71 13.49 -9.99
N ARG A 64 -4.84 12.85 -11.15
CA ARG A 64 -5.82 13.24 -12.18
C ARG A 64 -7.25 13.00 -11.74
N ALA A 65 -7.52 11.91 -11.04
CA ALA A 65 -8.82 11.66 -10.44
C ALA A 65 -9.19 12.76 -9.42
N TYR A 66 -8.25 13.15 -8.56
CA TYR A 66 -8.44 14.25 -7.61
C TYR A 66 -8.67 15.59 -8.32
N GLU A 67 -7.87 15.90 -9.34
CA GLU A 67 -8.00 17.15 -10.11
C GLU A 67 -9.35 17.24 -10.83
N THR A 68 -9.78 16.16 -11.49
CA THR A 68 -11.09 16.08 -12.15
C THR A 68 -12.22 16.23 -11.14
N ASN A 69 -12.18 15.51 -10.01
CA ASN A 69 -13.19 15.64 -8.95
C ASN A 69 -13.25 17.07 -8.40
N SER A 70 -12.09 17.70 -8.16
CA SER A 70 -12.04 19.08 -7.68
C SER A 70 -12.61 20.08 -8.69
N ARG A 71 -12.37 19.88 -9.99
CA ARG A 71 -12.96 20.71 -11.05
C ARG A 71 -14.47 20.53 -11.12
N SER A 72 -14.98 19.30 -11.07
CA SER A 72 -16.41 19.02 -11.06
C SER A 72 -17.12 19.67 -9.87
N VAL A 73 -16.52 19.62 -8.67
CA VAL A 73 -17.06 20.31 -7.48
C VAL A 73 -17.09 21.82 -7.70
N ARG A 74 -16.01 22.43 -8.19
CA ARG A 74 -15.99 23.88 -8.48
C ARG A 74 -17.04 24.31 -9.50
N THR A 75 -17.19 23.54 -10.58
CA THR A 75 -18.21 23.84 -11.60
C THR A 75 -19.62 23.69 -11.04
N ALA A 76 -19.86 22.69 -10.18
CA ALA A 76 -21.13 22.56 -9.47
C ALA A 76 -21.41 23.77 -8.56
N ASP A 77 -20.41 24.22 -7.80
CA ASP A 77 -20.52 25.41 -6.94
C ASP A 77 -20.77 26.70 -7.74
N GLU A 78 -20.12 26.87 -8.89
CA GLU A 78 -20.34 28.01 -9.78
C GLU A 78 -21.77 28.01 -10.36
N MET A 79 -22.28 26.85 -10.76
CA MET A 79 -23.65 26.70 -11.25
C MET A 79 -24.69 26.96 -10.16
N LEU A 80 -24.44 26.48 -8.93
CA LEU A 80 -25.28 26.74 -7.76
C LEU A 80 -25.34 28.25 -7.45
N ASN A 81 -24.18 28.93 -7.44
CA ASN A 81 -24.14 30.37 -7.23
C ASN A 81 -24.90 31.14 -8.31
N ARG A 82 -24.81 30.74 -9.59
CA ARG A 82 -25.59 31.37 -10.67
C ARG A 82 -27.09 31.15 -10.48
N ALA A 83 -27.53 29.95 -10.10
CA ALA A 83 -28.93 29.65 -9.85
C ALA A 83 -29.52 30.48 -8.68
N ILE A 84 -28.76 30.63 -7.58
CA ILE A 84 -29.16 31.45 -6.43
C ILE A 84 -29.31 32.93 -6.82
N ASN A 85 -28.41 33.45 -7.65
CA ASN A 85 -28.45 34.84 -8.09
C ASN A 85 -29.57 35.14 -9.10
N LEU A 86 -30.05 34.14 -9.86
CA LEU A 86 -31.19 34.29 -10.78
C LEU A 86 -32.54 34.31 -10.06
N GLY A 87 -32.62 33.75 -8.85
CA GLY A 87 -33.82 33.70 -8.02
C GLY A 87 -34.05 34.93 -7.15
N ARG A 88 -33.28 36.01 -7.34
CA ARG A 88 -33.44 37.32 -6.69
C ARG A 88 -33.95 38.33 -7.69
#